data_AF-A0A524DRS5-F1
#
_entry.id   AF-A0A524DRS5-F1
#
_cell.length_a   1.000
_cell.length_b   1.000
_cell.length_c   1.000
_cell.angle_alpha   90.00
_cell.angle_beta   90.00
_cell.angle_gamma   90.00
#
_symmetry.space_group_name_H-M   'P 1'
#
loop_
_entity.id
_entity.type
_entity.pdbx_description
1 polymer ?
#
loop_
_entity_poly.entity_id
_entity_poly.type
_entity_poly.pdbx_seq_one_letter_code
_entity_poly.pdbx_strand_id
1 'polypeptide(L)'
;MEIKSQSISETTVRTIEDLLIIYPKFREIVLQNGVFFKAEGRHIISPKLQLATSTDASEITNTFKEVYKGTYPYKQMEDINEVQKMIESEDSHWLLFKDHLDKIMGCVGFQIDLINKDGRFFGFALRKEYQGKFDIIKVMIAGLASILSQYKDKILYWTCEARTAHNKAQYLTQIMGLSPIAFLPNKDIFFNREESEILYIIYDQKALKKSRNKNTPKIIREVVFSYSYSAQKYELGLPKIINPSISYKEAEINRIKKLITLDKESDRLGNENFILSIKNRDSRLAFLHNSNIHMIEKADYKVEESIELRALIEKIKEIISLLEIRYFEISVSAYNPEHQKILYNAGFKPVGYIPSRKFNTEKNVFDDQVIFIFTKNQINKNIKLVKETKEFLKSLNFYRKIHNEELFLFE
;
A
#
# COMPACT_ATOMS: atom_id res chain seq x y z
N MET A 1 -2.82 -18.72 28.00
CA MET A 1 -1.54 -18.08 28.40
C MET A 1 -1.82 -16.63 28.74
N GLU A 2 -1.59 -16.19 29.97
CA GLU A 2 -1.84 -14.81 30.41
C GLU A 2 -0.61 -13.93 30.16
N ILE A 3 -0.76 -12.81 29.44
CA ILE A 3 0.34 -11.87 29.16
C ILE A 3 0.09 -10.51 29.85
N LYS A 4 0.84 -10.23 30.93
CA LYS A 4 0.86 -8.92 31.63
C LYS A 4 1.42 -7.80 30.75
N SER A 5 0.98 -6.56 30.99
CA SER A 5 1.40 -5.37 30.22
C SER A 5 2.92 -5.14 30.30
N GLN A 6 3.54 -4.86 29.15
CA GLN A 6 4.89 -4.29 29.07
C GLN A 6 4.74 -2.84 28.63
N SER A 7 5.45 -1.92 29.27
CA SER A 7 5.54 -0.53 28.83
C SER A 7 6.22 -0.48 27.46
N ILE A 8 5.54 0.09 26.47
CA ILE A 8 6.07 0.30 25.12
C ILE A 8 7.21 1.31 25.22
N SER A 9 8.45 0.87 25.02
CA SER A 9 9.62 1.76 24.99
C SER A 9 9.62 2.61 23.72
N GLU A 10 10.06 3.87 23.78
CA GLU A 10 10.29 4.77 22.62
C GLU A 10 11.47 4.33 21.71
N THR A 11 11.83 3.05 21.72
CA THR A 11 12.89 2.51 20.85
C THR A 11 12.41 2.59 19.41
N THR A 12 13.19 3.23 18.54
CA THR A 12 12.83 3.40 17.12
C THR A 12 12.90 2.05 16.41
N VAL A 13 11.75 1.40 16.20
CA VAL A 13 11.62 0.22 15.34
C VAL A 13 11.90 0.64 13.90
N ARG A 14 12.90 0.03 13.25
CA ARG A 14 13.22 0.29 11.84
C ARG A 14 13.02 -0.94 10.96
N THR A 15 13.14 -2.13 11.53
CA THR A 15 12.97 -3.39 10.81
C THR A 15 12.02 -4.35 11.54
N ILE A 16 11.63 -5.41 10.84
CA ILE A 16 10.87 -6.52 11.42
C ILE A 16 11.63 -7.14 12.61
N GLU A 17 12.96 -7.30 12.49
CA GLU A 17 13.79 -7.85 13.55
C GLU A 17 13.75 -6.99 14.82
N ASP A 18 13.83 -5.67 14.69
CA ASP A 18 13.72 -4.75 15.84
C ASP A 18 12.38 -4.95 16.57
N LEU A 19 11.28 -5.00 15.81
CA LEU A 19 9.94 -5.19 16.38
C LEU A 19 9.86 -6.53 17.13
N LEU A 20 10.34 -7.62 16.51
CA LEU A 20 10.31 -8.93 17.12
C LEU A 20 11.23 -8.98 18.35
N ILE A 21 12.36 -8.28 18.39
CA ILE A 21 13.28 -8.17 19.55
C ILE A 21 12.61 -7.44 20.71
N ILE A 22 11.88 -6.36 20.44
CA ILE A 22 11.18 -5.59 21.47
C ILE A 22 10.01 -6.38 22.05
N TYR A 23 9.33 -7.19 21.23
CA TYR A 23 8.15 -7.96 21.63
C TYR A 23 8.32 -9.49 21.52
N PRO A 24 9.28 -10.09 22.24
CA PRO A 24 9.61 -11.51 22.08
C PRO A 24 8.47 -12.44 22.51
N LYS A 25 7.65 -12.01 23.49
CA LYS A 25 6.52 -12.79 24.02
C LYS A 25 5.38 -12.99 23.03
N PHE A 26 5.32 -12.18 21.97
CA PHE A 26 4.26 -12.24 20.98
C PHE A 26 4.61 -13.08 19.75
N ARG A 27 5.87 -13.53 19.64
CA ARG A 27 6.37 -14.31 18.48
C ARG A 27 5.73 -15.68 18.33
N GLU A 28 5.30 -16.27 19.44
CA GLU A 28 4.86 -17.67 19.55
C GLU A 28 3.40 -17.77 20.01
N ILE A 29 2.64 -16.69 19.86
CA ILE A 29 1.20 -16.74 20.16
C ILE A 29 0.50 -17.65 19.14
N VAL A 30 -0.26 -18.62 19.65
CA VAL A 30 -1.11 -19.50 18.85
C VAL A 30 -2.46 -18.82 18.62
N LEU A 31 -2.58 -18.09 17.51
CA LEU A 31 -3.77 -17.28 17.20
C LEU A 31 -5.01 -18.11 16.84
N GLN A 32 -4.85 -19.38 16.43
CA GLN A 32 -5.95 -20.26 16.02
C GLN A 32 -6.96 -20.49 17.17
N ASN A 33 -6.45 -20.70 18.38
CA ASN A 33 -7.26 -21.00 19.57
C ASN A 33 -7.72 -19.73 20.31
N GLY A 34 -7.22 -18.57 19.89
CA GLY A 34 -7.47 -17.30 20.54
C GLY A 34 -6.61 -17.07 21.78
N VAL A 35 -6.21 -15.81 22.01
CA VAL A 35 -5.44 -15.40 23.18
C VAL A 35 -6.09 -14.20 23.86
N PHE A 36 -6.34 -14.34 25.17
CA PHE A 36 -6.92 -13.28 25.99
C PHE A 36 -5.83 -12.33 26.52
N PHE A 37 -6.08 -11.04 26.38
CA PHE A 37 -5.25 -9.99 26.93
C PHE A 37 -5.96 -9.38 28.13
N LYS A 38 -5.33 -9.47 29.30
CA LYS A 38 -5.87 -8.84 30.50
C LYS A 38 -5.86 -7.32 30.36
N ALA A 39 -7.02 -6.71 30.57
CA ALA A 39 -7.17 -5.28 30.69
C ALA A 39 -6.75 -4.78 32.09
N GLU A 40 -6.17 -3.58 32.13
CA GLU A 40 -5.82 -2.89 33.37
C GLU A 40 -6.72 -1.65 33.49
N GLY A 41 -7.68 -1.69 34.42
CA GLY A 41 -8.60 -0.58 34.69
C GLY A 41 -10.06 -1.01 34.85
N ARG A 42 -10.80 -0.27 35.68
CA ARG A 42 -12.27 -0.41 35.76
C ARG A 42 -12.84 0.11 34.42
N HIS A 43 -13.65 -0.70 33.73
CA HIS A 43 -14.29 -0.40 32.43
C HIS A 43 -13.47 -0.63 31.15
N ILE A 44 -12.29 -1.26 31.24
CA ILE A 44 -11.54 -1.70 30.05
C ILE A 44 -11.88 -3.17 29.75
N ILE A 45 -12.29 -3.43 28.52
CA ILE A 45 -12.59 -4.77 28.00
C ILE A 45 -11.28 -5.54 27.84
N SER A 46 -11.24 -6.78 28.32
CA SER A 46 -10.13 -7.71 28.05
C SER A 46 -10.37 -8.38 26.69
N PRO A 47 -9.61 -8.02 25.63
CA PRO A 47 -9.86 -8.54 24.30
C PRO A 47 -9.30 -9.95 24.14
N LYS A 48 -10.00 -10.78 23.37
CA LYS A 48 -9.49 -12.02 22.79
C LYS A 48 -9.03 -11.75 21.37
N LEU A 49 -7.82 -12.16 21.05
CA LEU A 49 -7.24 -12.07 19.72
C LEU A 49 -7.27 -13.43 19.06
N GLN A 50 -7.88 -13.57 17.88
CA GLN A 50 -8.04 -14.86 17.23
C GLN A 50 -7.98 -14.74 15.69
N LEU A 51 -7.47 -15.76 14.99
CA LEU A 51 -7.68 -15.85 13.54
C LEU A 51 -9.15 -16.16 13.22
N ALA A 52 -9.67 -15.57 12.15
CA ALA A 52 -11.01 -15.82 11.67
C ALA A 52 -11.15 -17.24 11.11
N THR A 53 -12.35 -17.81 11.24
CA THR A 53 -12.79 -18.99 10.51
C THR A 53 -13.85 -18.57 9.47
N SER A 54 -14.16 -19.45 8.51
CA SER A 54 -15.15 -19.15 7.46
C SER A 54 -16.51 -18.68 8.02
N THR A 55 -16.90 -19.17 9.20
CA THR A 55 -18.10 -18.75 9.92
C THR A 55 -18.10 -17.29 10.38
N ASP A 56 -16.93 -16.65 10.52
CA ASP A 56 -16.83 -15.24 10.92
C ASP A 56 -17.07 -14.27 9.73
N ALA A 57 -17.13 -14.78 8.48
CA ALA A 57 -17.21 -13.94 7.28
C ALA A 57 -18.38 -12.95 7.30
N SER A 58 -19.58 -13.41 7.70
CA SER A 58 -20.77 -12.56 7.79
C SER A 58 -20.56 -11.40 8.76
N GLU A 59 -19.95 -11.64 9.91
CA GLU A 59 -19.77 -10.63 10.96
C GLU A 59 -18.64 -9.65 10.63
N ILE A 60 -17.60 -10.10 9.92
CA ILE A 60 -16.59 -9.21 9.32
C ILE A 60 -17.26 -8.28 8.31
N THR A 61 -18.03 -8.82 7.36
CA THR A 61 -18.78 -8.02 6.37
C THR A 61 -19.70 -7.01 7.05
N ASN A 62 -20.43 -7.41 8.09
CA ASN A 62 -21.29 -6.51 8.86
C ASN A 62 -20.49 -5.40 9.55
N THR A 63 -19.32 -5.73 10.10
CA THR A 63 -18.42 -4.76 10.73
C THR A 63 -17.95 -3.69 9.72
N PHE A 64 -17.58 -4.07 8.50
CA PHE A 64 -17.24 -3.09 7.45
C PHE A 64 -18.42 -2.20 7.07
N LYS A 65 -19.60 -2.82 6.83
CA LYS A 65 -20.82 -2.06 6.51
C LYS A 65 -21.18 -1.07 7.60
N GLU A 66 -21.03 -1.43 8.86
CA GLU A 66 -21.29 -0.54 10.01
C GLU A 66 -20.27 0.59 10.10
N VAL A 67 -18.97 0.25 10.12
CA VAL A 67 -17.87 1.22 10.30
C VAL A 67 -17.83 2.24 9.15
N TYR A 68 -18.01 1.76 7.92
CA TYR A 68 -17.94 2.57 6.71
C TYR A 68 -19.30 2.95 6.13
N LYS A 69 -20.40 2.61 6.81
CA LYS A 69 -21.79 2.93 6.39
C LYS A 69 -22.12 2.49 4.96
N GLY A 70 -21.61 1.33 4.54
CA GLY A 70 -21.78 0.79 3.18
C GLY A 70 -21.04 1.56 2.08
N THR A 71 -20.09 2.42 2.45
CA THR A 71 -19.30 3.23 1.50
C THR A 71 -17.84 2.79 1.42
N TYR A 72 -17.53 1.54 1.80
CA TYR A 72 -16.16 1.06 1.66
C TYR A 72 -15.82 0.94 0.16
N PRO A 73 -14.65 1.42 -0.29
CA PRO A 73 -14.31 1.49 -1.72
C PRO A 73 -14.17 0.10 -2.37
N TYR A 74 -13.77 -0.89 -1.59
CA TYR A 74 -13.52 -2.25 -2.02
C TYR A 74 -14.71 -3.16 -1.70
N LYS A 75 -15.62 -3.32 -2.66
CA LYS A 75 -16.92 -4.00 -2.47
C LYS A 75 -16.82 -5.47 -2.07
N GLN A 76 -15.69 -6.12 -2.30
CA GLN A 76 -15.43 -7.46 -1.77
C GLN A 76 -15.52 -7.54 -0.24
N MET A 77 -15.21 -6.46 0.51
CA MET A 77 -15.37 -6.45 1.97
C MET A 77 -16.84 -6.41 2.42
N GLU A 78 -17.75 -6.02 1.52
CA GLU A 78 -19.19 -5.93 1.78
C GLU A 78 -19.94 -7.19 1.31
N ASP A 79 -19.22 -8.18 0.78
CA ASP A 79 -19.74 -9.44 0.25
C ASP A 79 -19.25 -10.64 1.08
N ILE A 80 -20.19 -11.41 1.62
CA ILE A 80 -19.89 -12.53 2.55
C ILE A 80 -19.07 -13.62 1.85
N ASN A 81 -19.39 -13.94 0.59
CA ASN A 81 -18.72 -15.02 -0.13
C ASN A 81 -17.28 -14.65 -0.46
N GLU A 82 -17.01 -13.38 -0.79
CA GLU A 82 -15.64 -12.93 -1.03
C GLU A 82 -14.81 -12.91 0.25
N VAL A 83 -15.35 -12.39 1.35
CA VAL A 83 -14.65 -12.44 2.65
C VAL A 83 -14.40 -13.90 3.08
N GLN A 84 -15.37 -14.79 2.88
CA GLN A 84 -15.20 -16.22 3.15
C GLN A 84 -14.06 -16.83 2.32
N LYS A 85 -14.00 -16.57 1.00
CA LYS A 85 -12.89 -17.02 0.14
C LYS A 85 -11.54 -16.51 0.63
N MET A 86 -11.47 -15.26 1.12
CA MET A 86 -10.24 -14.71 1.67
C MET A 86 -9.82 -15.38 2.98
N ILE A 87 -10.76 -15.79 3.82
CA ILE A 87 -10.45 -16.52 5.06
C ILE A 87 -9.99 -17.95 4.75
N GLU A 88 -10.55 -18.58 3.73
CA GLU A 88 -10.22 -19.96 3.32
C GLU A 88 -8.91 -20.04 2.51
N SER A 89 -8.43 -18.92 1.97
CA SER A 89 -7.16 -18.86 1.23
C SER A 89 -5.95 -18.98 2.16
N GLU A 90 -4.99 -19.83 1.79
CA GLU A 90 -3.71 -19.95 2.52
C GLU A 90 -2.88 -18.67 2.49
N ASP A 91 -3.10 -17.85 1.45
CA ASP A 91 -2.42 -16.59 1.22
C ASP A 91 -3.06 -15.41 1.97
N SER A 92 -4.11 -15.63 2.77
CA SER A 92 -4.77 -14.55 3.51
C SER A 92 -5.11 -14.96 4.94
N HIS A 93 -4.89 -14.03 5.86
CA HIS A 93 -5.17 -14.21 7.29
C HIS A 93 -6.04 -13.06 7.77
N TRP A 94 -7.08 -13.37 8.53
CA TRP A 94 -7.92 -12.35 9.17
C TRP A 94 -7.79 -12.46 10.67
N LEU A 95 -7.45 -11.36 11.31
CA LEU A 95 -7.28 -11.28 12.75
C LEU A 95 -8.47 -10.55 13.34
N LEU A 96 -9.09 -11.15 14.35
CA LEU A 96 -10.28 -10.67 15.02
C LEU A 96 -9.98 -10.20 16.44
N PHE A 97 -10.56 -9.06 16.80
CA PHE A 97 -10.60 -8.56 18.17
C PHE A 97 -11.98 -8.89 18.74
N LYS A 98 -12.07 -9.86 19.66
CA LYS A 98 -13.31 -10.31 20.26
C LYS A 98 -13.41 -9.85 21.73
N ASP A 99 -14.62 -9.56 22.20
CA ASP A 99 -14.86 -9.31 23.62
C ASP A 99 -15.00 -10.63 24.41
N HIS A 100 -15.33 -10.54 25.70
CA HIS A 100 -15.52 -11.70 26.58
C HIS A 100 -16.76 -12.54 26.26
N LEU A 101 -17.66 -12.04 25.42
CA LEU A 101 -18.85 -12.75 24.91
C LEU A 101 -18.62 -13.25 23.47
N ASP A 102 -17.36 -13.28 23.02
CA ASP A 102 -16.94 -13.63 21.66
C ASP A 102 -17.53 -12.74 20.55
N LYS A 103 -18.02 -11.54 20.88
CA LYS A 103 -18.47 -10.56 19.87
C LYS A 103 -17.29 -9.89 19.19
N ILE A 104 -17.32 -9.80 17.87
CA ILE A 104 -16.28 -9.14 17.08
C ILE A 104 -16.39 -7.62 17.25
N MET A 105 -15.40 -7.05 17.93
CA MET A 105 -15.22 -5.61 18.09
C MET A 105 -14.60 -4.97 16.86
N GLY A 106 -13.73 -5.71 16.16
CA GLY A 106 -13.05 -5.26 14.96
C GLY A 106 -12.15 -6.34 14.36
N CYS A 107 -11.51 -6.00 13.24
CA CYS A 107 -10.65 -6.92 12.51
C CYS A 107 -9.55 -6.19 11.70
N VAL A 108 -8.59 -6.98 11.21
CA VAL A 108 -7.58 -6.59 10.22
C VAL A 108 -7.20 -7.80 9.36
N GLY A 109 -7.02 -7.58 8.06
CA GLY A 109 -6.60 -8.59 7.09
C GLY A 109 -5.11 -8.52 6.77
N PHE A 110 -4.54 -9.66 6.41
CA PHE A 110 -3.17 -9.82 5.96
C PHE A 110 -3.17 -10.61 4.65
N GLN A 111 -2.54 -10.09 3.61
CA GLN A 111 -2.31 -10.79 2.34
C GLN A 111 -0.84 -11.20 2.27
N ILE A 112 -0.59 -12.43 1.87
CA ILE A 112 0.72 -13.05 1.73
C ILE A 112 0.95 -13.32 0.25
N ASP A 113 2.15 -13.03 -0.22
CA ASP A 113 2.64 -13.43 -1.53
C ASP A 113 4.07 -13.96 -1.36
N LEU A 114 4.17 -15.29 -1.23
CA LEU A 114 5.45 -15.97 -1.01
C LEU A 114 6.36 -15.91 -2.24
N ILE A 115 5.78 -15.82 -3.44
CA ILE A 115 6.53 -15.77 -4.69
C ILE A 115 7.28 -14.44 -4.77
N ASN A 116 6.59 -13.34 -4.51
CA ASN A 116 7.16 -11.99 -4.54
C ASN A 116 7.75 -11.54 -3.20
N LYS A 117 7.61 -12.37 -2.15
CA LYS A 117 8.06 -12.09 -0.77
C LYS A 117 7.47 -10.79 -0.22
N ASP A 118 6.20 -10.53 -0.55
CA ASP A 118 5.39 -9.34 -0.22
C ASP A 118 4.31 -9.72 0.80
N GLY A 119 4.18 -8.91 1.85
CA GLY A 119 3.06 -9.00 2.79
C GLY A 119 2.29 -7.68 2.83
N ARG A 120 0.97 -7.74 2.96
CA ARG A 120 0.15 -6.51 3.05
C ARG A 120 -0.84 -6.58 4.19
N PHE A 121 -0.91 -5.52 4.97
CA PHE A 121 -2.00 -5.29 5.92
C PHE A 121 -3.09 -4.52 5.19
N PHE A 122 -4.32 -4.99 5.30
CA PHE A 122 -5.48 -4.33 4.70
C PHE A 122 -6.70 -4.47 5.60
N GLY A 123 -7.78 -3.76 5.26
CA GLY A 123 -9.07 -4.02 5.87
C GLY A 123 -9.13 -3.84 7.40
N PHE A 124 -8.51 -2.78 7.94
CA PHE A 124 -8.67 -2.45 9.36
C PHE A 124 -10.06 -1.82 9.61
N ALA A 125 -10.86 -2.46 10.46
CA ALA A 125 -12.17 -1.98 10.87
C ALA A 125 -12.38 -2.17 12.37
N LEU A 126 -12.84 -1.12 13.06
CA LEU A 126 -13.11 -1.15 14.50
C LEU A 126 -14.43 -0.45 14.79
N ARG A 127 -15.41 -1.19 15.33
CA ARG A 127 -16.74 -0.65 15.62
C ARG A 127 -16.68 0.45 16.66
N LYS A 128 -17.54 1.46 16.48
CA LYS A 128 -17.43 2.75 17.17
C LYS A 128 -17.63 2.60 18.67
N GLU A 129 -18.53 1.73 19.09
CA GLU A 129 -18.87 1.46 20.48
C GLU A 129 -17.74 0.81 21.28
N TYR A 130 -16.71 0.24 20.64
CA TYR A 130 -15.54 -0.33 21.31
C TYR A 130 -14.30 0.58 21.27
N GLN A 131 -14.36 1.71 20.55
CA GLN A 131 -13.22 2.63 20.46
C GLN A 131 -12.89 3.20 21.85
N GLY A 132 -11.62 3.07 22.25
CA GLY A 132 -11.14 3.53 23.56
C GLY A 132 -11.55 2.64 24.75
N LYS A 133 -12.16 1.48 24.49
CA LYS A 133 -12.59 0.54 25.55
C LYS A 133 -11.65 -0.65 25.76
N PHE A 134 -10.60 -0.79 24.96
CA PHE A 134 -9.56 -1.81 25.14
C PHE A 134 -8.22 -1.30 24.60
N ASP A 135 -7.14 -1.98 24.98
CA ASP A 135 -5.79 -1.67 24.52
C ASP A 135 -5.55 -2.20 23.11
N ILE A 136 -6.04 -1.45 22.12
CA ILE A 136 -5.86 -1.78 20.70
C ILE A 136 -4.39 -1.87 20.31
N ILE A 137 -3.52 -1.06 20.91
CA ILE A 137 -2.09 -1.04 20.59
C ILE A 137 -1.47 -2.38 20.95
N LYS A 138 -1.68 -2.85 22.19
CA LYS A 138 -1.16 -4.15 22.65
C LYS A 138 -1.65 -5.30 21.78
N VAL A 139 -2.93 -5.30 21.43
CA VAL A 139 -3.52 -6.37 20.61
C VAL A 139 -2.98 -6.35 19.19
N MET A 140 -2.86 -5.16 18.57
CA MET A 140 -2.31 -5.01 17.22
C MET A 140 -0.85 -5.41 17.16
N ILE A 141 -0.02 -4.95 18.11
CA ILE A 141 1.40 -5.35 18.19
C ILE A 141 1.52 -6.86 18.37
N ALA A 142 0.69 -7.46 19.24
CA ALA A 142 0.75 -8.90 19.48
C ALA A 142 0.39 -9.71 18.24
N GLY A 143 -0.71 -9.35 17.56
CA GLY A 143 -1.12 -9.99 16.31
C GLY A 143 -0.09 -9.82 15.21
N LEU A 144 0.39 -8.59 15.02
CA LEU A 144 1.40 -8.27 14.03
C LEU A 144 2.70 -9.05 14.28
N ALA A 145 3.25 -9.00 15.49
CA ALA A 145 4.48 -9.71 15.83
C ALA A 145 4.36 -11.22 15.62
N SER A 146 3.18 -11.80 15.93
CA SER A 146 2.90 -13.21 15.68
C SER A 146 2.93 -13.54 14.18
N ILE A 147 2.23 -12.76 13.35
CA ILE A 147 2.22 -12.96 11.88
C ILE A 147 3.61 -12.73 11.27
N LEU A 148 4.28 -11.64 11.64
CA LEU A 148 5.64 -11.34 11.16
C LEU A 148 6.63 -12.43 11.56
N SER A 149 6.52 -13.00 12.76
CA SER A 149 7.34 -14.12 13.23
C SER A 149 7.12 -15.37 12.37
N GLN A 150 5.86 -15.72 12.08
CA GLN A 150 5.49 -16.87 11.26
C GLN A 150 6.06 -16.79 9.83
N TYR A 151 6.13 -15.59 9.27
CA TYR A 151 6.60 -15.32 7.90
C TYR A 151 8.01 -14.76 7.82
N LYS A 152 8.74 -14.74 8.94
CA LYS A 152 10.13 -14.30 8.99
C LYS A 152 10.96 -15.06 7.95
N ASP A 153 11.84 -14.33 7.26
CA ASP A 153 12.69 -14.81 6.16
C ASP A 153 11.95 -15.28 4.88
N LYS A 154 10.61 -15.39 4.91
CA LYS A 154 9.78 -15.75 3.75
C LYS A 154 9.20 -14.52 3.08
N ILE A 155 8.66 -13.61 3.88
CA ILE A 155 8.19 -12.29 3.45
C ILE A 155 9.21 -11.26 3.92
N LEU A 156 9.71 -10.44 3.00
CA LEU A 156 10.86 -9.58 3.25
C LEU A 156 10.50 -8.10 3.36
N TYR A 157 9.28 -7.72 3.03
CA TYR A 157 8.73 -6.43 3.42
C TYR A 157 7.21 -6.54 3.57
N TRP A 158 6.66 -5.61 4.36
CA TRP A 158 5.22 -5.51 4.54
C TRP A 158 4.73 -4.09 4.33
N THR A 159 3.58 -3.94 3.68
CA THR A 159 2.97 -2.63 3.41
C THR A 159 1.56 -2.50 3.97
N CYS A 160 1.15 -1.28 4.30
CA CYS A 160 -0.27 -0.94 4.46
C CYS A 160 -0.55 0.45 3.95
N GLU A 161 -1.81 0.73 3.66
CA GLU A 161 -2.27 2.07 3.34
C GLU A 161 -3.08 2.62 4.52
N ALA A 162 -2.84 3.88 4.88
CA ALA A 162 -3.63 4.56 5.90
C ALA A 162 -4.10 5.94 5.41
N ARG A 163 -5.40 6.17 5.60
CA ARG A 163 -6.09 7.42 5.25
C ARG A 163 -5.47 8.63 5.93
N THR A 164 -5.20 9.67 5.15
CA THR A 164 -4.70 10.95 5.65
C THR A 164 -5.70 11.67 6.55
N ALA A 165 -7.01 11.43 6.40
CA ALA A 165 -8.02 12.00 7.29
C ALA A 165 -8.07 11.36 8.69
N HIS A 166 -7.38 10.23 8.91
CA HIS A 166 -7.48 9.44 10.14
C HIS A 166 -6.13 9.28 10.86
N ASN A 167 -5.73 10.32 11.60
CA ASN A 167 -4.46 10.37 12.33
C ASN A 167 -4.25 9.22 13.35
N LYS A 168 -5.31 8.70 13.98
CA LYS A 168 -5.21 7.57 14.92
C LYS A 168 -4.74 6.28 14.25
N ALA A 169 -5.18 6.01 13.01
CA ALA A 169 -4.74 4.84 12.25
C ALA A 169 -3.28 5.01 11.79
N GLN A 170 -2.91 6.22 11.37
CA GLN A 170 -1.52 6.54 11.05
C GLN A 170 -0.61 6.36 12.27
N TYR A 171 -1.02 6.85 13.45
CA TYR A 171 -0.28 6.69 14.69
C TYR A 171 -0.11 5.22 15.09
N LEU A 172 -1.18 4.42 15.01
CA LEU A 172 -1.11 2.98 15.23
C LEU A 172 -0.14 2.30 14.27
N THR A 173 -0.16 2.68 12.99
CA THR A 173 0.75 2.19 11.95
C THR A 173 2.22 2.47 12.28
N GLN A 174 2.51 3.65 12.83
CA GLN A 174 3.86 4.02 13.26
C GLN A 174 4.31 3.26 14.51
N ILE A 175 3.43 3.06 15.49
CA ILE A 175 3.74 2.24 16.67
C ILE A 175 4.07 0.79 16.27
N MET A 176 3.42 0.29 15.22
CA MET A 176 3.70 -1.02 14.63
C MET A 176 5.05 -1.08 13.89
N GLY A 177 5.81 0.01 13.82
CA GLY A 177 7.13 0.09 13.22
C GLY A 177 7.13 0.38 11.72
N LEU A 178 5.97 0.61 11.11
CA LEU A 178 5.90 0.94 9.69
C LEU A 178 6.16 2.43 9.46
N SER A 179 6.78 2.70 8.33
CA SER A 179 7.28 4.00 7.95
C SER A 179 6.62 4.49 6.66
N PRO A 180 6.21 5.77 6.54
CA PRO A 180 5.59 6.25 5.31
C PRO A 180 6.61 6.22 4.16
N ILE A 181 6.18 5.84 2.96
CA ILE A 181 7.05 5.64 1.78
C ILE A 181 6.49 6.21 0.47
N ALA A 182 5.17 6.35 0.36
CA ALA A 182 4.52 7.00 -0.77
C ALA A 182 3.27 7.77 -0.33
N PHE A 183 2.94 8.84 -1.06
CA PHE A 183 1.70 9.59 -0.89
C PHE A 183 0.75 9.32 -2.06
N LEU A 184 -0.46 8.87 -1.77
CA LEU A 184 -1.45 8.47 -2.77
C LEU A 184 -2.63 9.46 -2.73
N PRO A 185 -2.52 10.63 -3.36
CA PRO A 185 -3.54 11.67 -3.28
C PRO A 185 -4.82 11.27 -4.00
N ASN A 186 -5.95 11.52 -3.33
CA ASN A 186 -7.32 11.25 -3.83
C ASN A 186 -7.51 9.82 -4.38
N LYS A 187 -6.79 8.84 -3.84
CA LYS A 187 -6.83 7.46 -4.30
C LYS A 187 -8.25 6.89 -4.19
N ASP A 188 -8.78 6.89 -2.97
CA ASP A 188 -10.03 6.21 -2.65
C ASP A 188 -11.17 7.16 -2.31
N ILE A 189 -12.38 6.61 -2.32
CA ILE A 189 -13.60 7.31 -1.92
C ILE A 189 -14.13 6.65 -0.63
N PHE A 190 -14.03 7.36 0.48
CA PHE A 190 -14.60 6.96 1.76
C PHE A 190 -15.73 7.91 2.15
N PHE A 191 -16.86 7.39 2.63
CA PHE A 191 -18.02 8.22 3.01
C PHE A 191 -18.43 9.20 1.90
N ASN A 192 -18.37 8.73 0.65
CA ASN A 192 -18.65 9.50 -0.57
C ASN A 192 -17.76 10.76 -0.74
N ARG A 193 -16.53 10.71 -0.23
CA ARG A 193 -15.54 11.78 -0.38
C ARG A 193 -14.21 11.18 -0.80
N GLU A 194 -13.55 11.82 -1.75
CA GLU A 194 -12.16 11.48 -2.08
C GLU A 194 -11.29 11.65 -0.85
N GLU A 195 -10.42 10.69 -0.58
CA GLU A 195 -9.41 10.82 0.46
C GLU A 195 -8.05 10.44 -0.08
N SER A 196 -7.03 11.11 0.45
CA SER A 196 -5.66 10.75 0.17
C SER A 196 -5.18 9.72 1.18
N GLU A 197 -4.25 8.87 0.77
CA GLU A 197 -3.68 7.85 1.62
C GLU A 197 -2.15 7.94 1.65
N ILE A 198 -1.57 7.29 2.65
CA ILE A 198 -0.12 7.14 2.78
C ILE A 198 0.16 5.65 2.76
N LEU A 199 1.04 5.23 1.85
CA LEU A 199 1.61 3.90 1.88
C LEU A 199 2.70 3.86 2.93
N TYR A 200 2.60 2.93 3.87
CA TYR A 200 3.62 2.64 4.86
C TYR A 200 4.29 1.30 4.57
N ILE A 201 5.53 1.16 5.03
CA ILE A 201 6.34 -0.04 4.82
C ILE A 201 7.19 -0.37 6.05
N ILE A 202 7.42 -1.65 6.28
CA ILE A 202 8.46 -2.18 7.16
C ILE A 202 9.23 -3.28 6.43
N TYR A 203 10.53 -3.36 6.65
CA TYR A 203 11.41 -4.32 5.97
C TYR A 203 11.97 -5.36 6.93
N ASP A 204 12.14 -6.58 6.43
CA ASP A 204 13.19 -7.47 6.90
C ASP A 204 14.53 -6.89 6.47
N GLN A 205 15.53 -6.89 7.36
CA GLN A 205 16.82 -6.27 7.07
C GLN A 205 17.51 -6.90 5.84
N LYS A 206 17.23 -8.17 5.53
CA LYS A 206 17.75 -8.85 4.34
C LYS A 206 17.25 -8.22 3.06
N ALA A 207 16.00 -7.72 3.02
CA ALA A 207 15.43 -7.07 1.84
C ALA A 207 16.29 -5.91 1.36
N LEU A 208 16.76 -5.08 2.30
CA LEU A 208 17.57 -3.88 2.00
C LEU A 208 19.05 -4.21 1.85
N LYS A 209 19.61 -5.05 2.74
CA LYS A 209 21.07 -5.26 2.81
C LYS A 209 21.57 -6.40 1.92
N LYS A 210 20.81 -7.48 1.77
CA LYS A 210 21.27 -8.70 1.07
C LYS A 210 20.63 -8.85 -0.30
N SER A 211 19.30 -8.74 -0.36
CA SER A 211 18.52 -9.06 -1.55
C SER A 211 18.22 -7.84 -2.42
N ARG A 212 18.56 -6.61 -2.03
CA ARG A 212 18.40 -5.44 -2.90
C ARG A 212 19.41 -5.47 -4.04
N ASN A 213 18.95 -5.15 -5.25
CA ASN A 213 19.82 -4.90 -6.40
C ASN A 213 20.90 -3.86 -6.03
N LYS A 214 22.17 -4.20 -6.33
CA LYS A 214 23.34 -3.41 -5.96
C LYS A 214 23.69 -2.32 -6.96
N ASN A 215 23.03 -2.30 -8.12
CA ASN A 215 23.20 -1.24 -9.09
C ASN A 215 22.78 0.11 -8.48
N THR A 216 23.48 1.17 -8.85
CA THR A 216 23.07 2.53 -8.48
C THR A 216 21.75 2.86 -9.20
N PRO A 217 20.70 3.29 -8.47
CA PRO A 217 19.46 3.75 -9.07
C PRO A 217 19.70 4.87 -10.08
N LYS A 218 18.99 4.82 -11.20
CA LYS A 218 19.06 5.79 -12.30
C LYS A 218 17.71 6.51 -12.39
N ILE A 219 17.64 7.70 -11.80
CA ILE A 219 16.37 8.42 -11.66
C ILE A 219 16.36 9.72 -12.47
N ILE A 220 15.18 10.16 -12.89
CA ILE A 220 15.00 11.51 -13.44
C ILE A 220 14.98 12.54 -12.30
N ARG A 221 15.22 13.81 -12.65
CA ARG A 221 15.29 14.92 -11.68
C ARG A 221 14.01 15.03 -10.84
N GLU A 222 12.87 14.74 -11.44
CA GLU A 222 11.55 14.87 -10.84
C GLU A 222 11.29 13.84 -9.73
N VAL A 223 12.08 12.75 -9.69
CA VAL A 223 12.00 11.68 -8.67
C VAL A 223 12.90 11.96 -7.46
N VAL A 224 13.85 12.91 -7.55
CA VAL A 224 14.88 13.17 -6.53
C VAL A 224 14.28 13.38 -5.13
N PHE A 225 13.15 14.07 -5.03
CA PHE A 225 12.50 14.35 -3.76
C PHE A 225 11.90 13.09 -3.12
N SER A 226 11.22 12.25 -3.91
CA SER A 226 10.74 10.95 -3.44
C SER A 226 11.91 10.03 -3.05
N TYR A 227 13.01 10.06 -3.80
CA TYR A 227 14.21 9.28 -3.49
C TYR A 227 14.88 9.73 -2.18
N SER A 228 15.05 11.03 -1.98
CA SER A 228 15.87 11.59 -0.90
C SER A 228 15.37 11.17 0.49
N TYR A 229 14.05 11.13 0.69
CA TYR A 229 13.46 10.66 1.93
C TYR A 229 13.81 9.19 2.19
N SER A 230 13.58 8.30 1.21
CA SER A 230 13.91 6.88 1.33
C SER A 230 15.41 6.64 1.48
N ALA A 231 16.23 7.43 0.79
CA ALA A 231 17.69 7.33 0.85
C ALA A 231 18.25 7.71 2.22
N GLN A 232 17.72 8.77 2.84
CA GLN A 232 18.07 9.14 4.20
C GLN A 232 17.62 8.08 5.20
N LYS A 233 16.39 7.57 5.03
CA LYS A 233 15.79 6.63 5.98
C LYS A 233 16.41 5.24 5.95
N TYR A 234 16.79 4.75 4.77
CA TYR A 234 17.30 3.39 4.56
C TYR A 234 18.74 3.34 4.07
N GLU A 235 19.48 4.46 4.15
CA GLU A 235 20.91 4.55 3.82
C GLU A 235 21.24 4.05 2.40
N LEU A 236 20.42 4.45 1.42
CA LEU A 236 20.48 3.91 0.04
C LEU A 236 21.64 4.43 -0.81
N GLY A 237 22.41 5.41 -0.29
CA GLY A 237 23.45 6.12 -1.03
C GLY A 237 22.89 7.23 -1.94
N LEU A 238 23.72 7.69 -2.88
CA LEU A 238 23.33 8.69 -3.88
C LEU A 238 22.85 8.00 -5.16
N PRO A 239 21.82 8.54 -5.85
CA PRO A 239 21.38 8.01 -7.12
C PRO A 239 22.19 8.65 -8.26
N LYS A 240 22.15 8.03 -9.44
CA LYS A 240 22.56 8.69 -10.68
C LYS A 240 21.36 9.43 -11.27
N ILE A 241 21.45 10.76 -11.36
CA ILE A 241 20.42 11.57 -12.00
C ILE A 241 20.65 11.54 -13.52
N ILE A 242 19.64 11.12 -14.28
CA ILE A 242 19.68 11.02 -15.74
C ILE A 242 18.48 11.77 -16.30
N ASN A 243 18.69 12.66 -17.26
CA ASN A 243 17.62 13.36 -17.96
C ASN A 243 17.59 12.93 -19.44
N PRO A 244 16.93 11.81 -19.77
CA PRO A 244 16.89 11.32 -21.14
C PRO A 244 16.09 12.28 -22.03
N SER A 245 16.56 12.48 -23.26
CA SER A 245 15.80 13.19 -24.28
C SER A 245 14.87 12.19 -24.97
N ILE A 246 13.57 12.38 -24.80
CA ILE A 246 12.54 11.52 -25.40
C ILE A 246 11.95 12.26 -26.59
N SER A 247 12.29 11.80 -27.80
CA SER A 247 11.74 12.33 -29.04
C SER A 247 11.43 11.15 -29.96
N TYR A 248 10.15 10.92 -30.19
CA TYR A 248 9.66 9.92 -31.14
C TYR A 248 8.83 10.62 -32.21
N LYS A 249 8.85 10.09 -33.43
CA LYS A 249 8.01 10.61 -34.51
C LYS A 249 6.55 10.22 -34.24
N GLU A 250 5.64 11.18 -34.30
CA GLU A 250 4.21 10.94 -34.06
C GLU A 250 3.62 9.88 -35.00
N ALA A 251 4.10 9.83 -36.25
CA ALA A 251 3.72 8.80 -37.21
C ALA A 251 4.07 7.37 -36.75
N GLU A 252 5.18 7.21 -36.02
CA GLU A 252 5.64 5.92 -35.53
C GLU A 252 4.84 5.46 -34.31
N ILE A 253 4.58 6.37 -33.37
CA ILE A 253 3.67 6.12 -32.23
C ILE A 253 2.31 5.69 -32.77
N ASN A 254 1.75 6.42 -33.74
CA ASN A 254 0.45 6.10 -34.34
C ASN A 254 0.45 4.76 -35.07
N ARG A 255 1.56 4.37 -35.69
CA ARG A 255 1.70 3.03 -36.30
C ARG A 255 1.61 1.93 -35.23
N ILE A 256 2.30 2.09 -34.10
CA ILE A 256 2.26 1.11 -33.00
C ILE A 256 0.88 1.09 -32.35
N LYS A 257 0.26 2.25 -32.12
CA LYS A 257 -1.09 2.35 -31.53
C LYS A 257 -2.14 1.55 -32.31
N LYS A 258 -2.05 1.51 -33.64
CA LYS A 258 -2.94 0.71 -34.49
C LYS A 258 -2.80 -0.81 -34.30
N LEU A 259 -1.68 -1.25 -33.71
CA LEU A 259 -1.40 -2.65 -33.40
C LEU A 259 -1.80 -3.02 -31.97
N ILE A 260 -2.22 -2.05 -31.15
CA ILE A 260 -2.65 -2.32 -29.78
C ILE A 260 -4.03 -3.00 -29.79
N THR A 261 -4.12 -4.10 -29.07
CA THR A 261 -5.35 -4.83 -28.75
C THR A 261 -5.69 -4.61 -27.29
N LEU A 262 -6.98 -4.69 -26.95
CA LEU A 262 -7.50 -4.49 -25.61
C LEU A 262 -8.35 -5.71 -25.26
N ASP A 263 -7.90 -6.47 -24.28
CA ASP A 263 -8.70 -7.51 -23.64
C ASP A 263 -9.25 -6.97 -22.31
N LYS A 264 -10.47 -7.40 -21.97
CA LYS A 264 -11.18 -6.99 -20.76
C LYS A 264 -11.89 -8.18 -20.15
N GLU A 265 -11.70 -8.37 -18.86
CA GLU A 265 -12.44 -9.33 -18.03
C GLU A 265 -13.08 -8.58 -16.85
N SER A 266 -14.36 -8.81 -16.62
CA SER A 266 -15.10 -8.16 -15.52
C SER A 266 -15.51 -9.18 -14.47
N ASP A 267 -15.36 -8.82 -13.20
CA ASP A 267 -15.92 -9.59 -12.10
C ASP A 267 -17.36 -9.15 -11.78
N ARG A 268 -18.03 -9.89 -10.90
CA ARG A 268 -19.40 -9.61 -10.46
C ARG A 268 -19.55 -8.38 -9.56
N LEU A 269 -18.45 -7.78 -9.10
CA LEU A 269 -18.40 -6.65 -8.18
C LEU A 269 -18.08 -5.33 -8.89
N GLY A 270 -17.92 -5.38 -10.21
CA GLY A 270 -17.62 -4.22 -11.04
C GLY A 270 -16.12 -3.90 -11.15
N ASN A 271 -15.22 -4.80 -10.72
CA ASN A 271 -13.82 -4.65 -11.08
C ASN A 271 -13.57 -5.22 -12.47
N GLU A 272 -12.67 -4.58 -13.21
CA GLU A 272 -12.37 -4.91 -14.59
C GLU A 272 -10.85 -5.04 -14.77
N ASN A 273 -10.39 -6.22 -15.14
CA ASN A 273 -9.01 -6.44 -15.53
C ASN A 273 -8.86 -6.11 -17.02
N PHE A 274 -8.00 -5.15 -17.33
CA PHE A 274 -7.68 -4.79 -18.70
C PHE A 274 -6.26 -5.22 -19.04
N ILE A 275 -6.08 -5.70 -20.28
CA ILE A 275 -4.77 -6.03 -20.85
C ILE A 275 -4.65 -5.36 -22.21
N LEU A 276 -3.73 -4.41 -22.32
CA LEU A 276 -3.29 -3.83 -23.59
C LEU A 276 -2.10 -4.63 -24.10
N SER A 277 -2.19 -5.17 -25.32
CA SER A 277 -1.11 -5.96 -25.95
C SER A 277 -0.81 -5.44 -27.35
N ILE A 278 0.47 -5.39 -27.74
CA ILE A 278 0.88 -5.00 -29.10
C ILE A 278 0.99 -6.26 -29.96
N LYS A 279 0.26 -6.33 -31.09
CA LYS A 279 0.31 -7.47 -32.01
C LYS A 279 1.74 -7.78 -32.46
N ASN A 280 2.09 -9.06 -32.43
CA ASN A 280 3.40 -9.62 -32.83
C ASN A 280 4.60 -9.11 -32.00
N ARG A 281 4.38 -8.65 -30.77
CA ARG A 281 5.43 -8.22 -29.83
C ARG A 281 5.14 -8.74 -28.42
N ASP A 282 6.16 -8.94 -27.59
CA ASP A 282 6.02 -9.34 -26.18
C ASP A 282 5.87 -8.11 -25.26
N SER A 283 5.01 -7.19 -25.70
CA SER A 283 4.80 -5.89 -25.06
C SER A 283 3.35 -5.73 -24.63
N ARG A 284 3.16 -5.52 -23.33
CA ARG A 284 1.85 -5.44 -22.69
C ARG A 284 1.81 -4.45 -21.53
N LEU A 285 0.61 -3.95 -21.24
CA LEU A 285 0.29 -3.20 -20.02
C LEU A 285 -1.05 -3.72 -19.47
N ALA A 286 -1.02 -4.27 -18.26
CA ALA A 286 -2.20 -4.79 -17.58
C ALA A 286 -2.52 -3.94 -16.35
N PHE A 287 -3.81 -3.77 -16.04
CA PHE A 287 -4.26 -2.97 -14.90
C PHE A 287 -5.65 -3.37 -14.42
N LEU A 288 -5.94 -3.08 -13.14
CA LEU A 288 -7.24 -3.28 -12.52
C LEU A 288 -8.00 -1.95 -12.48
N HIS A 289 -9.16 -1.89 -13.10
CA HIS A 289 -10.09 -0.77 -13.03
C HIS A 289 -11.22 -1.09 -12.05
N ASN A 290 -11.35 -0.29 -10.98
CA ASN A 290 -12.50 -0.34 -10.09
C ASN A 290 -13.53 0.69 -10.58
N SER A 291 -14.58 0.20 -11.25
CA SER A 291 -15.62 1.07 -11.84
C SER A 291 -16.44 1.82 -10.79
N ASN A 292 -16.55 1.32 -9.57
CA ASN A 292 -17.34 1.96 -8.50
C ASN A 292 -16.72 3.30 -8.03
N ILE A 293 -15.39 3.42 -8.16
CA ILE A 293 -14.65 4.62 -7.74
C ILE A 293 -13.84 5.24 -8.88
N HIS A 294 -14.02 4.78 -10.13
CA HIS A 294 -13.34 5.27 -11.32
C HIS A 294 -11.81 5.35 -11.17
N MET A 295 -11.20 4.28 -10.65
CA MET A 295 -9.78 4.22 -10.30
C MET A 295 -9.08 3.09 -11.05
N ILE A 296 -7.83 3.32 -11.46
CA ILE A 296 -6.92 2.29 -11.95
C ILE A 296 -5.79 2.04 -10.93
N GLU A 297 -5.62 0.79 -10.54
CA GLU A 297 -4.54 0.31 -9.67
C GLU A 297 -3.89 -0.97 -10.21
N LYS A 298 -2.84 -1.44 -9.49
CA LYS A 298 -2.12 -2.69 -9.82
C LYS A 298 -1.61 -2.74 -11.27
N ALA A 299 -1.27 -1.58 -11.84
CA ALA A 299 -0.76 -1.52 -13.19
C ALA A 299 0.68 -2.07 -13.26
N ASP A 300 0.89 -3.03 -14.15
CA ASP A 300 2.20 -3.58 -14.50
C ASP A 300 2.36 -3.63 -16.02
N TYR A 301 3.59 -3.50 -16.48
CA TYR A 301 3.88 -3.49 -17.90
C TYR A 301 5.21 -4.15 -18.22
N LYS A 302 5.30 -4.60 -19.47
CA LYS A 302 6.50 -5.11 -20.11
C LYS A 302 6.53 -4.54 -21.52
N VAL A 303 7.69 -4.02 -21.92
CA VAL A 303 7.93 -3.51 -23.27
C VAL A 303 9.33 -3.91 -23.71
N GLU A 304 9.47 -4.18 -25.00
CA GLU A 304 10.76 -4.45 -25.65
C GLU A 304 11.47 -3.13 -25.96
N GLU A 305 10.70 -2.11 -26.37
CA GLU A 305 11.20 -0.79 -26.74
C GLU A 305 10.42 0.32 -26.02
N SER A 306 11.11 1.40 -25.67
CA SER A 306 10.51 2.54 -24.97
C SER A 306 9.43 3.27 -25.76
N ILE A 307 9.49 3.26 -27.10
CA ILE A 307 8.43 3.82 -27.96
C ILE A 307 7.09 3.07 -27.82
N GLU A 308 7.13 1.79 -27.46
CA GLU A 308 5.93 1.00 -27.22
C GLU A 308 5.25 1.43 -25.94
N LEU A 309 6.02 1.69 -24.88
CA LEU A 309 5.50 2.27 -23.64
C LEU A 309 4.85 3.62 -23.94
N ARG A 310 5.51 4.47 -24.75
CA ARG A 310 4.93 5.73 -25.20
C ARG A 310 3.57 5.53 -25.88
N ALA A 311 3.45 4.56 -26.78
CA ALA A 311 2.21 4.24 -27.48
C ALA A 311 1.12 3.67 -26.56
N LEU A 312 1.48 2.77 -25.65
CA LEU A 312 0.58 2.22 -24.62
C LEU A 312 0.06 3.33 -23.70
N ILE A 313 0.92 4.25 -23.27
CA ILE A 313 0.51 5.37 -22.41
C ILE A 313 -0.42 6.36 -23.13
N GLU A 314 -0.25 6.59 -24.44
CA GLU A 314 -1.27 7.34 -25.21
C GLU A 314 -2.61 6.61 -25.26
N LYS A 315 -2.58 5.28 -25.40
CA LYS A 315 -3.82 4.50 -25.34
C LYS A 315 -4.47 4.56 -23.95
N ILE A 316 -3.67 4.56 -22.89
CA ILE A 316 -4.13 4.76 -21.52
C ILE A 316 -4.78 6.13 -21.34
N LYS A 317 -4.27 7.20 -21.93
CA LYS A 317 -4.93 8.52 -21.89
C LYS A 317 -6.31 8.50 -22.53
N GLU A 318 -6.48 7.80 -23.65
CA GLU A 318 -7.81 7.60 -24.26
C GLU A 318 -8.75 6.86 -23.29
N ILE A 319 -8.26 5.80 -22.63
CA ILE A 319 -9.04 5.04 -21.63
C ILE A 319 -9.39 5.90 -20.42
N ILE A 320 -8.44 6.69 -19.90
CA ILE A 320 -8.66 7.63 -18.79
C ILE A 320 -9.80 8.58 -19.12
N SER A 321 -9.82 9.13 -20.35
CA SER A 321 -10.88 10.01 -20.79
C SER A 321 -12.21 9.28 -20.96
N LEU A 322 -12.19 8.08 -21.55
CA LEU A 322 -13.40 7.31 -21.87
C LEU A 322 -14.12 6.80 -20.62
N LEU A 323 -13.36 6.30 -19.64
CA LEU A 323 -13.90 5.72 -18.40
C LEU A 323 -13.98 6.73 -17.25
N GLU A 324 -13.67 8.00 -17.54
CA GLU A 324 -13.63 9.10 -16.58
C GLU A 324 -12.75 8.82 -15.36
N ILE A 325 -11.61 8.17 -15.59
CA ILE A 325 -10.69 7.74 -14.53
C ILE A 325 -10.18 8.95 -13.76
N ARG A 326 -10.39 8.92 -12.43
CA ARG A 326 -9.99 9.99 -11.52
C ARG A 326 -8.58 9.83 -10.99
N TYR A 327 -8.16 8.58 -10.82
CA TYR A 327 -6.87 8.20 -10.25
C TYR A 327 -6.30 7.00 -11.01
N PHE A 328 -4.99 7.05 -11.30
CA PHE A 328 -4.23 5.95 -11.88
C PHE A 328 -2.91 5.83 -11.14
N GLU A 329 -2.56 4.64 -10.64
CA GLU A 329 -1.21 4.36 -10.13
C GLU A 329 -0.44 3.32 -10.96
N ILE A 330 0.86 3.54 -11.10
CA ILE A 330 1.78 2.61 -11.77
C ILE A 330 3.16 2.64 -11.14
N SER A 331 3.76 1.46 -10.96
CA SER A 331 5.15 1.33 -10.50
C SER A 331 6.11 1.29 -11.70
N VAL A 332 7.19 2.07 -11.62
CA VAL A 332 8.22 2.15 -12.66
C VAL A 332 9.58 1.82 -12.06
N SER A 333 10.39 1.05 -12.78
CA SER A 333 11.75 0.70 -12.34
C SER A 333 12.60 1.95 -12.07
N ALA A 334 13.24 1.98 -10.91
CA ALA A 334 14.23 3.00 -10.56
C ALA A 334 15.52 2.91 -11.39
N TYR A 335 15.65 1.93 -12.28
CA TYR A 335 16.80 1.72 -13.15
C TYR A 335 16.55 2.08 -14.62
N ASN A 336 15.32 2.48 -14.96
CA ASN A 336 14.92 2.87 -16.31
C ASN A 336 14.42 4.33 -16.35
N PRO A 337 15.33 5.32 -16.48
CA PRO A 337 14.96 6.74 -16.48
C PRO A 337 14.14 7.16 -17.71
N GLU A 338 14.25 6.44 -18.83
CA GLU A 338 13.46 6.70 -20.03
C GLU A 338 11.98 6.41 -19.79
N HIS A 339 11.67 5.28 -19.17
CA HIS A 339 10.29 4.97 -18.78
C HIS A 339 9.74 5.97 -17.77
N GLN A 340 10.54 6.35 -16.77
CA GLN A 340 10.17 7.40 -15.81
C GLN A 340 9.84 8.71 -16.54
N LYS A 341 10.64 9.09 -17.54
CA LYS A 341 10.44 10.32 -18.32
C LYS A 341 9.20 10.23 -19.21
N ILE A 342 8.92 9.09 -19.83
CA ILE A 342 7.71 8.88 -20.64
C ILE A 342 6.45 9.10 -19.79
N LEU A 343 6.39 8.48 -18.61
CA LEU A 343 5.25 8.63 -17.69
C LEU A 343 5.13 10.08 -17.19
N TYR A 344 6.25 10.70 -16.80
CA TYR A 344 6.27 12.08 -16.37
C TYR A 344 5.76 13.06 -17.46
N ASN A 345 6.26 12.90 -18.69
CA ASN A 345 5.82 13.70 -19.84
C ASN A 345 4.35 13.47 -20.19
N ALA A 346 3.81 12.28 -19.88
CA ALA A 346 2.40 11.97 -20.03
C ALA A 346 1.49 12.61 -18.95
N GLY A 347 2.07 13.27 -17.95
CA GLY A 347 1.34 13.98 -16.90
C GLY A 347 1.37 13.27 -15.54
N PHE A 348 1.91 12.06 -15.46
CA PHE A 348 2.04 11.35 -14.19
C PHE A 348 3.07 12.03 -13.28
N LYS A 349 2.86 11.94 -11.97
CA LYS A 349 3.74 12.53 -10.96
C LYS A 349 4.36 11.44 -10.10
N PRO A 350 5.67 11.49 -9.82
CA PRO A 350 6.29 10.58 -8.86
C PRO A 350 5.87 10.96 -7.44
N VAL A 351 5.45 9.97 -6.67
CA VAL A 351 4.88 10.19 -5.31
C VAL A 351 5.47 9.31 -4.23
N GLY A 352 6.36 8.40 -4.60
CA GLY A 352 7.08 7.55 -3.65
C GLY A 352 8.25 6.83 -4.32
N TYR A 353 9.30 6.59 -3.54
CA TYR A 353 10.42 5.74 -3.93
C TYR A 353 10.48 4.57 -2.95
N ILE A 354 10.29 3.36 -3.46
CA ILE A 354 10.22 2.16 -2.63
C ILE A 354 11.43 1.29 -2.94
N PRO A 355 12.43 1.23 -2.04
CA PRO A 355 13.54 0.30 -2.21
C PRO A 355 13.06 -1.14 -2.09
N SER A 356 13.73 -2.06 -2.77
CA SER A 356 13.45 -3.49 -2.69
C SER A 356 11.97 -3.88 -2.89
N ARG A 357 11.31 -3.33 -3.91
CA ARG A 357 9.85 -3.49 -4.11
C ARG A 357 9.49 -4.62 -5.08
N LYS A 358 10.14 -4.71 -6.25
CA LYS A 358 9.80 -5.72 -7.28
C LYS A 358 10.79 -6.86 -7.19
N PHE A 359 10.34 -8.03 -6.71
CA PHE A 359 11.19 -9.21 -6.62
C PHE A 359 11.41 -9.82 -8.01
N ASN A 360 12.66 -10.05 -8.36
CA ASN A 360 13.05 -10.81 -9.53
C ASN A 360 13.38 -12.24 -9.08
N THR A 361 12.49 -13.17 -9.38
CA THR A 361 12.61 -14.58 -8.98
C THR A 361 13.83 -15.27 -9.59
N GLU A 362 14.18 -14.95 -10.84
CA GLU A 362 15.34 -15.54 -11.55
C GLU A 362 16.67 -15.13 -10.91
N LYS A 363 16.79 -13.87 -10.51
CA LYS A 363 18.02 -13.31 -9.92
C LYS A 363 18.01 -13.36 -8.39
N ASN A 364 16.88 -13.72 -7.77
CA ASN A 364 16.65 -13.70 -6.33
C ASN A 364 17.05 -12.35 -5.67
N VAL A 365 16.74 -11.24 -6.36
CA VAL A 365 16.99 -9.88 -5.87
C VAL A 365 15.76 -9.00 -6.08
N PHE A 366 15.63 -7.94 -5.30
CA PHE A 366 14.62 -6.92 -5.49
C PHE A 366 15.15 -5.72 -6.25
N ASP A 367 14.34 -5.25 -7.19
CA ASP A 367 14.51 -3.95 -7.82
C ASP A 367 13.72 -2.87 -7.07
N ASP A 368 14.32 -1.69 -7.02
CA ASP A 368 13.69 -0.49 -6.51
C ASP A 368 12.66 0.03 -7.52
N GLN A 369 11.56 0.57 -7.00
CA GLN A 369 10.47 1.10 -7.81
C GLN A 369 10.14 2.54 -7.42
N VAL A 370 9.67 3.31 -8.39
CA VAL A 370 9.10 4.64 -8.21
C VAL A 370 7.61 4.54 -8.50
N ILE A 371 6.78 4.99 -7.57
CA ILE A 371 5.33 5.08 -7.81
C ILE A 371 5.05 6.37 -8.55
N PHE A 372 4.43 6.24 -9.72
CA PHE A 372 3.87 7.33 -10.49
C PHE A 372 2.35 7.29 -10.42
N ILE A 373 1.73 8.46 -10.29
CA ILE A 373 0.27 8.57 -10.32
C ILE A 373 -0.22 9.64 -11.29
N PHE A 374 -1.43 9.46 -11.78
CA PHE A 374 -2.24 10.50 -12.40
C PHE A 374 -3.46 10.74 -11.51
N THR A 375 -3.78 12.01 -11.26
CA THR A 375 -5.03 12.42 -10.60
C THR A 375 -5.64 13.58 -11.38
N LYS A 376 -6.95 13.53 -11.61
CA LYS A 376 -7.70 14.59 -12.31
C LYS A 376 -7.95 15.80 -11.40
N ASN A 377 -8.18 15.55 -10.11
CA ASN A 377 -8.68 16.55 -9.17
C ASN A 377 -7.56 17.15 -8.33
N GLN A 378 -7.81 18.36 -7.81
CA GLN A 378 -6.96 18.96 -6.78
C GLN A 378 -6.94 18.07 -5.54
N ILE A 379 -5.79 17.99 -4.87
CA ILE A 379 -5.62 17.17 -3.68
C ILE A 379 -6.61 17.63 -2.60
N ASN A 380 -7.35 16.68 -2.03
CA ASN A 380 -8.29 16.97 -0.96
C ASN A 380 -7.54 17.56 0.25
N LYS A 381 -8.04 18.69 0.78
CA LYS A 381 -7.46 19.41 1.92
C LYS A 381 -7.80 18.78 3.28
N ASN A 382 -8.69 17.79 3.36
CA ASN A 382 -9.04 17.08 4.59
C ASN A 382 -7.93 16.10 5.03
N ILE A 383 -6.80 16.66 5.43
CA ILE A 383 -5.58 15.93 5.79
C ILE A 383 -5.27 16.17 7.26
N LYS A 384 -5.10 15.09 8.03
CA LYS A 384 -4.74 15.08 9.46
C LYS A 384 -3.55 14.15 9.67
N LEU A 385 -2.35 14.72 9.67
CA LEU A 385 -1.11 13.95 9.69
C LEU A 385 -0.53 13.82 11.09
N VAL A 386 0.06 12.66 11.35
CA VAL A 386 1.03 12.48 12.44
C VAL A 386 2.37 13.11 12.06
N LYS A 387 3.21 13.38 13.06
CA LYS A 387 4.46 14.16 12.90
C LYS A 387 5.36 13.62 11.79
N GLU A 388 5.68 12.34 11.82
CA GLU A 388 6.61 11.75 10.85
C GLU A 388 6.00 11.72 9.43
N THR A 389 4.70 11.49 9.28
CA THR A 389 4.03 11.59 7.98
C THR A 389 4.04 13.01 7.43
N LYS A 390 3.92 14.03 8.31
CA LYS A 390 4.09 15.43 7.91
C LYS A 390 5.52 15.70 7.41
N GLU A 391 6.54 15.17 8.08
CA GLU A 391 7.94 15.29 7.62
C GLU A 391 8.18 14.58 6.29
N PHE A 392 7.60 13.39 6.10
CA PHE A 392 7.61 12.70 4.80
C PHE A 392 6.99 13.57 3.70
N LEU A 393 5.78 14.12 3.90
CA LEU A 393 5.14 14.92 2.86
C LEU A 393 5.88 16.23 2.54
N LYS A 394 6.52 16.86 3.53
CA LYS A 394 7.39 18.03 3.30
C LYS A 394 8.55 17.72 2.37
N SER A 395 9.01 16.48 2.31
CA SER A 395 10.07 16.07 1.36
C SER A 395 9.58 16.03 -0.09
N LEU A 396 8.27 15.86 -0.34
CA LEU A 396 7.71 15.73 -1.68
C LEU A 396 7.49 17.10 -2.34
N ASN A 397 8.10 17.30 -3.51
CA ASN A 397 8.07 18.58 -4.23
C ASN A 397 6.65 19.10 -4.53
N PHE A 398 5.74 18.22 -4.97
CA PHE A 398 4.39 18.65 -5.35
C PHE A 398 3.53 19.00 -4.13
N TYR A 399 3.74 18.35 -2.98
CA TYR A 399 3.07 18.71 -1.73
C TYR A 399 3.54 20.08 -1.23
N ARG A 400 4.85 20.37 -1.32
CA ARG A 400 5.40 21.71 -1.03
C ARG A 400 4.69 22.77 -1.88
N LYS A 401 4.47 22.54 -3.17
CA LYS A 401 3.78 23.51 -4.04
C LYS A 401 2.32 23.77 -3.64
N ILE A 402 1.61 22.78 -3.10
CA ILE A 402 0.20 22.91 -2.71
C ILE A 402 0.04 23.63 -1.38
N HIS A 403 1.00 23.49 -0.46
CA HIS A 403 0.98 24.15 0.85
C HIS A 403 1.88 25.38 0.97
N ASN A 404 2.66 25.72 -0.07
CA ASN A 404 3.46 26.95 -0.11
C ASN A 404 2.62 28.24 -0.25
N GLU A 405 1.28 28.15 -0.33
CA GLU A 405 0.40 29.30 -0.09
C GLU A 405 0.17 29.58 1.41
N GLU A 406 0.59 28.69 2.32
CA GLU A 406 0.46 28.87 3.79
C GLU A 406 1.80 28.81 4.56
N LEU A 407 2.91 28.46 3.89
CA LEU A 407 4.24 28.29 4.52
C LEU A 407 5.08 29.57 4.64
N PHE A 408 4.49 30.74 4.38
CA PHE A 408 5.09 32.06 4.65
C PHE A 408 4.57 32.72 5.94
N LEU A 409 3.91 31.97 6.82
CA LEU A 409 3.61 32.44 8.17
C LEU A 409 4.30 31.50 9.16
N PHE A 410 5.01 32.10 10.10
CA PHE A 410 5.90 31.50 11.11
C PHE A 410 7.36 31.33 10.64
N GLU A 411 8.03 32.48 10.48
CA GLU A 411 9.38 32.67 11.04
C GLU A 411 9.38 32.45 12.56
#